data_AF-A0A7W4C5E5-F1
#
_entry.id   AF-A0A7W4C5E5-F1
#
_cell.length_a   1.000
_cell.length_b   1.000
_cell.length_c   1.000
_cell.angle_alpha   90.00
_cell.angle_beta   90.00
_cell.angle_gamma   90.00
#
_symmetry.space_group_name_H-M   'P 1'
#
loop_
_entity.id
_entity.type
_entity.pdbx_description
1 polymer ?
#
loop_
_entity_poly.entity_id
_entity_poly.type
_entity_poly.pdbx_seq_one_letter_code
_entity_poly.pdbx_strand_id
1 'polypeptide(L)'
;GATLNITGSALSDIDAVDIGTSKGAQDAITTIDAAIAQIDSNRADLGATQNRLDFTINNLSNIQNNVTDARSRIQDVDFASESAALSKQQILSQASSAMLAQANQLPQVALSLL
;
A
#
# COMPACT_ATOMS: atom_id res chain seq x y z
N GLY A 1 5.96 16.04 31.78
CA GLY A 1 7.12 16.03 30.86
C GLY A 1 8.35 16.28 31.67
N ALA A 2 9.23 15.30 31.77
CA ALA A 2 10.44 15.41 32.59
C ALA A 2 11.43 16.35 31.89
N THR A 3 11.70 17.49 32.53
CA THR A 3 12.74 18.43 32.14
C THR A 3 14.10 17.80 32.40
N LEU A 4 14.85 17.53 31.33
CA LEU A 4 16.23 17.07 31.38
C LEU A 4 17.12 18.23 31.87
N ASN A 5 17.35 18.29 33.18
CA ASN A 5 18.27 19.23 33.80
C ASN A 5 19.71 18.74 33.60
N ILE A 6 20.30 19.09 32.44
CA ILE A 6 21.74 18.93 32.20
C ILE A 6 22.45 19.98 33.06
N THR A 7 22.81 19.56 34.28
CA THR A 7 23.52 20.39 35.23
C THR A 7 25.00 20.37 34.86
N GLY A 8 25.48 21.47 34.26
CA GLY A 8 26.83 22.00 34.51
C GLY A 8 28.02 21.10 34.17
N SER A 9 28.23 20.86 32.88
CA SER A 9 29.42 21.41 32.24
C SER A 9 28.93 21.99 30.93
N ALA A 10 29.37 23.20 30.58
CA ALA A 10 29.16 23.70 29.24
C ALA A 10 29.53 22.56 28.27
N LEU A 11 28.71 22.32 27.25
CA LEU A 11 29.26 21.79 26.02
C LEU A 11 30.31 22.83 25.63
N SER A 12 31.54 22.67 26.11
CA SER A 12 32.68 23.27 25.46
C SER A 12 32.50 22.77 24.05
N ASP A 13 32.23 23.67 23.10
CA ASP A 13 32.28 23.31 21.69
C ASP A 13 33.51 22.44 21.52
N ILE A 14 33.44 21.37 20.73
CA ILE A 14 34.63 20.52 20.49
C ILE A 14 35.81 21.41 20.03
N ASP A 15 35.51 22.56 19.43
CA ASP A 15 36.41 23.65 19.05
C ASP A 15 37.08 24.40 20.23
N ALA A 16 36.43 24.48 21.39
CA ALA A 16 36.93 25.15 22.60
C ALA A 16 37.75 24.24 23.53
N VAL A 17 37.97 22.98 23.15
CA VAL A 17 38.69 21.98 23.95
C VAL A 17 40.20 22.08 23.67
N ASP A 18 40.98 22.48 24.67
CA ASP A 18 42.44 22.53 24.60
C ASP A 18 43.08 21.23 25.14
N ILE A 19 43.82 20.50 24.28
CA ILE A 19 44.48 19.22 24.61
C ILE A 19 45.91 19.44 25.15
N GLY A 20 46.40 20.69 25.21
CA GLY A 20 47.76 21.01 25.66
C GLY A 20 48.04 20.67 27.13
N THR A 21 47.02 20.40 27.94
CA THR A 21 47.14 20.02 29.36
C THR A 21 46.50 18.66 29.65
N SER A 22 47.00 17.94 30.65
CA SER A 22 46.42 16.66 31.05
C SER A 22 44.95 16.76 31.47
N LYS A 23 44.53 17.90 32.04
CA LYS A 23 43.14 18.15 32.41
C LYS A 23 42.28 18.41 31.18
N GLY A 24 42.74 19.27 30.26
CA GLY A 24 42.02 19.57 29.03
C GLY A 24 41.87 18.35 28.12
N ALA A 25 42.87 17.47 28.06
CA ALA A 25 42.77 16.18 27.37
C ALA A 25 41.70 15.24 27.98
N GLN A 26 41.52 15.24 29.31
CA GLN A 26 40.48 14.43 29.96
C GLN A 26 39.07 15.00 29.74
N ASP A 27 38.96 16.34 29.78
CA ASP A 27 37.72 17.06 29.48
C ASP A 27 37.33 16.90 27.99
N ALA A 28 38.33 16.80 27.09
CA ALA A 28 38.16 16.50 25.67
C ALA A 28 37.49 15.14 25.42
N ILE A 29 38.04 14.09 26.05
CA ILE A 29 37.53 12.72 25.93
C ILE A 29 36.07 12.67 26.38
N THR A 30 35.76 13.29 27.54
CA THR A 30 34.41 13.32 28.09
C THR A 30 33.42 14.01 27.14
N THR A 31 33.83 15.13 26.53
CA THR A 31 33.01 15.87 25.57
C THR A 31 32.77 15.08 24.28
N ILE A 32 33.80 14.42 23.76
CA ILE A 32 33.71 13.57 22.56
C ILE A 32 32.80 12.37 22.84
N ASP A 33 32.94 11.71 23.99
CA ASP A 33 32.09 10.57 24.37
C ASP A 33 30.61 10.98 24.45
N ALA A 34 30.31 12.15 25.01
CA ALA A 34 28.96 12.70 25.04
C ALA A 34 28.42 12.99 23.63
N ALA A 35 29.25 13.57 22.75
CA ALA A 35 28.88 13.84 21.37
C ALA A 35 28.62 12.54 20.57
N ILE A 36 29.45 11.52 20.75
CA ILE A 36 29.27 10.19 20.14
C ILE A 36 27.99 9.55 20.65
N ALA A 37 27.73 9.58 21.96
CA ALA A 37 26.50 9.04 22.54
C ALA A 37 25.24 9.71 21.95
N GLN A 38 25.28 11.03 21.70
CA GLN A 38 24.18 11.73 21.05
C GLN A 38 24.01 11.30 19.58
N ILE A 39 25.10 11.15 18.83
CA ILE A 39 25.06 10.65 17.44
C ILE A 39 24.47 9.23 17.41
N ASP A 40 24.90 8.36 18.31
CA ASP A 40 24.42 6.98 18.37
C ASP A 40 22.94 6.91 18.76
N SER A 41 22.47 7.77 19.68
CA SER A 41 21.04 7.92 19.96
C SER A 41 20.25 8.31 18.71
N ASN A 42 20.72 9.33 17.97
CA ASN A 42 20.06 9.76 16.75
C ASN A 42 20.05 8.66 15.67
N ARG A 43 21.16 7.91 15.54
CA ARG A 43 21.26 6.76 14.62
C ARG A 43 20.33 5.63 15.01
N ALA A 44 20.17 5.35 16.30
CA ALA A 44 19.23 4.36 16.80
C ALA A 44 17.78 4.75 16.47
N ASP A 45 17.39 6.01 16.66
CA ASP A 45 16.06 6.52 16.33
C ASP A 45 15.77 6.46 14.82
N LEU A 46 16.76 6.81 13.99
CA LEU A 46 16.66 6.66 12.55
C LEU A 46 16.53 5.19 12.14
N GLY A 47 17.31 4.29 12.74
CA GLY A 47 17.20 2.85 12.49
C GLY A 47 15.84 2.29 12.92
N ALA A 48 15.30 2.71 14.05
CA ALA A 48 13.95 2.34 14.49
C ALA A 48 12.88 2.86 13.51
N THR A 49 13.03 4.08 13.02
CA THR A 49 12.12 4.67 12.03
C THR A 49 12.19 3.94 10.69
N GLN A 50 13.39 3.58 10.22
CA GLN A 50 13.59 2.76 9.02
C GLN A 50 12.88 1.41 9.15
N ASN A 51 13.08 0.69 10.26
CA ASN A 51 12.38 -0.58 10.51
C ASN A 51 10.85 -0.43 10.46
N ARG A 52 10.31 0.67 11.01
CA ARG A 52 8.87 0.96 10.94
C ARG A 52 8.41 1.23 9.51
N LEU A 53 9.19 1.97 8.73
CA LEU A 53 8.90 2.24 7.32
C LEU A 53 8.91 0.94 6.51
N ASP A 54 9.93 0.10 6.69
CA ASP A 54 10.04 -1.19 6.01
C ASP A 54 8.86 -2.12 6.35
N PHE A 55 8.48 -2.20 7.63
CA PHE A 55 7.30 -2.96 8.03
C PHE A 55 6.01 -2.40 7.39
N THR A 56 5.87 -1.08 7.36
CA THR A 56 4.70 -0.40 6.78
C THR A 56 4.63 -0.65 5.27
N ILE A 57 5.76 -0.57 4.56
CA ILE A 57 5.85 -0.83 3.13
C ILE A 57 5.47 -2.28 2.82
N ASN A 58 6.03 -3.24 3.56
CA ASN A 58 5.70 -4.65 3.38
C ASN A 58 4.23 -4.95 3.64
N ASN A 59 3.66 -4.36 4.69
CA ASN A 59 2.23 -4.49 4.98
C ASN A 59 1.37 -3.87 3.86
N LEU A 60 1.69 -2.64 3.46
CA LEU A 60 0.96 -1.93 2.41
C LEU A 60 1.02 -2.67 1.06
N SER A 61 2.18 -3.24 0.70
CA SER A 61 2.32 -4.05 -0.52
C SER A 61 1.44 -5.29 -0.48
N ASN A 62 1.37 -5.98 0.68
CA ASN A 62 0.45 -7.11 0.85
C ASN A 62 -1.02 -6.68 0.73
N ILE A 63 -1.40 -5.55 1.35
CA ILE A 63 -2.75 -5.00 1.22
C ILE A 63 -3.05 -4.64 -0.24
N GLN A 64 -2.11 -4.01 -0.94
CA GLN A 64 -2.27 -3.62 -2.34
C GLN A 64 -2.50 -4.84 -3.23
N ASN A 65 -1.75 -5.92 -3.05
CA ASN A 65 -1.94 -7.17 -3.79
C ASN A 65 -3.33 -7.76 -3.50
N ASN A 66 -3.71 -7.88 -2.23
CA ASN A 66 -5.02 -8.40 -1.83
C ASN A 66 -6.19 -7.57 -2.40
N VAL A 67 -6.06 -6.24 -2.37
CA VAL A 67 -7.08 -5.33 -2.93
C VAL A 67 -7.14 -5.43 -4.45
N THR A 68 -6.00 -5.55 -5.12
CA THR A 68 -5.93 -5.70 -6.58
C THR A 68 -6.57 -7.01 -7.01
N ASP A 69 -6.27 -8.12 -6.32
CA ASP A 69 -6.86 -9.43 -6.58
C ASP A 69 -8.37 -9.44 -6.33
N ALA A 70 -8.82 -8.84 -5.23
CA ALA A 70 -10.24 -8.71 -4.92
C ALA A 70 -10.97 -7.86 -5.97
N ARG A 71 -10.36 -6.74 -6.40
CA ARG A 71 -10.91 -5.87 -7.45
C ARG A 71 -10.97 -6.57 -8.80
N SER A 72 -9.92 -7.31 -9.18
CA SER A 72 -9.91 -8.13 -10.41
C SER A 72 -11.05 -9.12 -10.39
N ARG A 73 -11.22 -9.88 -9.29
CA ARG A 73 -12.32 -10.84 -9.17
C ARG A 73 -13.70 -10.20 -9.31
N ILE A 74 -13.92 -9.05 -8.69
CA ILE A 74 -15.20 -8.32 -8.82
C ILE A 74 -15.40 -7.90 -10.28
N GLN A 75 -14.40 -7.27 -10.89
CA GLN A 75 -14.48 -6.79 -12.27
C GLN A 75 -14.66 -7.94 -13.28
N ASP A 76 -13.97 -9.06 -13.09
CA ASP A 76 -14.06 -10.25 -13.94
C ASP A 76 -15.43 -10.92 -13.82
N VAL A 77 -15.99 -11.01 -12.59
CA VAL A 77 -17.34 -11.53 -12.35
C VAL A 77 -18.41 -10.61 -12.97
N ASP A 78 -18.28 -9.31 -12.79
CA ASP A 78 -19.21 -8.33 -13.35
C ASP A 78 -19.19 -8.40 -14.88
N PHE A 79 -18.00 -8.44 -15.50
CA PHE A 79 -17.84 -8.56 -16.94
C PHE A 79 -18.41 -9.88 -17.49
N ALA A 80 -18.18 -11.00 -16.79
CA ALA A 80 -18.75 -12.29 -17.17
C ALA A 80 -20.29 -12.29 -17.10
N SER A 81 -20.86 -11.66 -16.06
CA SER A 81 -22.32 -11.56 -15.89
C SER A 81 -22.98 -10.69 -16.97
N GLU A 82 -22.39 -9.54 -17.29
CA GLU A 82 -22.86 -8.64 -18.34
C GLU A 82 -22.73 -9.28 -19.73
N SER A 83 -21.59 -9.94 -20.00
CA SER A 83 -21.38 -10.66 -21.27
C SER A 83 -22.36 -11.82 -21.46
N ALA A 84 -22.70 -12.52 -20.37
CA ALA A 84 -23.72 -13.57 -20.39
C ALA A 84 -25.12 -13.00 -20.60
N ALA A 85 -25.45 -11.86 -19.97
CA ALA A 85 -26.73 -11.17 -20.16
C ALA A 85 -26.89 -10.66 -21.60
N LEU A 86 -25.85 -10.04 -22.17
CA LEU A 86 -25.80 -9.60 -23.55
C LEU A 86 -25.98 -10.77 -24.52
N SER A 87 -25.23 -11.86 -24.31
CA SER A 87 -25.34 -13.08 -25.14
C SER A 87 -26.74 -13.69 -25.05
N LYS A 88 -27.34 -13.74 -23.85
CA LYS A 88 -28.71 -14.20 -23.65
C LYS A 88 -29.71 -13.32 -24.39
N GLN A 89 -29.57 -11.99 -24.36
CA GLN A 89 -30.42 -11.07 -25.11
C GLN A 89 -30.29 -11.26 -26.62
N GLN A 90 -29.07 -11.44 -27.14
CA GLN A 90 -28.85 -11.70 -28.57
C GLN A 90 -29.50 -13.01 -29.02
N ILE A 91 -29.33 -14.09 -28.24
CA ILE A 91 -29.97 -15.38 -28.51
C ILE A 91 -31.50 -15.24 -28.45
N LEU A 92 -32.04 -14.58 -27.43
CA LEU A 92 -33.49 -14.35 -27.31
C LEU A 92 -34.05 -13.55 -28.49
N SER A 93 -33.34 -12.53 -28.97
CA SER A 93 -33.77 -11.74 -30.11
C SER A 93 -33.78 -12.55 -31.41
N GLN A 94 -32.73 -13.35 -31.67
CA GLN A 94 -32.68 -14.26 -32.82
C GLN A 94 -33.75 -15.35 -32.73
N ALA A 95 -33.92 -15.97 -31.55
CA ALA A 95 -34.95 -16.99 -31.30
C ALA A 95 -36.36 -16.41 -31.44
N SER A 96 -36.61 -15.18 -30.99
CA SER A 96 -37.91 -14.51 -31.14
C SER A 96 -38.24 -14.24 -32.60
N SER A 97 -37.25 -13.82 -33.41
CA SER A 97 -37.41 -13.64 -34.86
C SER A 97 -37.69 -14.97 -35.56
N ALA A 98 -36.92 -16.02 -35.25
CA ALA A 98 -37.12 -17.36 -35.82
C ALA A 98 -38.46 -17.98 -35.38
N MET A 99 -38.85 -17.82 -34.12
CA MET A 99 -40.15 -18.25 -33.59
C MET A 99 -41.31 -17.49 -34.25
N LEU A 100 -41.19 -16.17 -34.45
CA LEU A 100 -42.18 -15.39 -35.18
C LEU A 100 -42.30 -15.85 -36.63
N ALA A 101 -41.19 -16.14 -37.30
CA ALA A 101 -41.22 -16.68 -38.66
C ALA A 101 -41.90 -18.06 -38.71
N GLN A 102 -41.58 -18.95 -37.76
CA GLN A 102 -42.21 -20.27 -37.64
C GLN A 102 -43.71 -20.17 -37.30
N ALA A 103 -44.09 -19.28 -36.39
CA ALA A 103 -45.48 -19.05 -35.99
C ALA A 103 -46.31 -18.44 -37.13
N ASN A 104 -45.71 -17.60 -37.99
CA ASN A 104 -46.38 -17.06 -39.18
C ASN A 104 -46.57 -18.09 -40.30
N GLN A 105 -45.78 -19.16 -40.36
CA GLN A 105 -45.93 -20.23 -41.35
C GLN A 105 -46.99 -21.26 -40.95
N LEU A 106 -47.19 -21.49 -39.64
CA LEU A 106 -48.23 -22.39 -39.12
C LEU A 106 -49.66 -22.14 -39.66
N PRO A 107 -50.18 -20.89 -39.74
CA PRO A 107 -51.53 -20.65 -40.24
C PRO A 107 -51.71 -20.94 -41.73
N GLN A 108 -50.67 -20.83 -42.56
CA GLN A 108 -50.76 -21.23 -43.98
C GLN A 108 -50.89 -22.75 -44.15
N VAL A 109 -50.18 -23.53 -43.32
CA VAL A 109 -50.31 -24.99 -43.32
C VAL A 109 -51.70 -25.43 -42.84
N ALA A 110 -52.25 -24.75 -41.84
CA ALA A 110 -53.62 -25.00 -41.38
C ALA A 110 -54.68 -24.70 -42.45
N LEU A 111 -54.51 -23.65 -43.25
CA LEU A 111 -55.41 -23.32 -44.37
C LEU A 111 -55.29 -24.31 -45.55
N SER A 112 -54.15 -24.98 -45.72
CA SER A 112 -53.99 -26.03 -46.75
C SER A 112 -54.58 -27.39 -46.35
N LEU A 113 -55.00 -27.55 -45.09
CA LEU A 113 -55.62 -28.76 -44.54
C LEU A 113 -57.16 -28.67 -44.47
N LEU A 114 -57.75 -27.58 -44.95
CA LEU A 114 -59.19 -27.32 -45.13
C LEU A 114 -59.53 -27.34 -46.63
#